data_AF-A0A978SN33-F1
#
_entry.id   AF-A0A978SN33-F1
#
_cell.length_a   1.000
_cell.length_b   1.000
_cell.length_c   1.000
_cell.angle_alpha   90.00
_cell.angle_beta   90.00
_cell.angle_gamma   90.00
#
_symmetry.space_group_name_H-M   'P 1'
#
loop_
_entity.id
_entity.type
_entity.pdbx_description
1 polymer ?
#
loop_
_entity_poly.entity_id
_entity_poly.type
_entity_poly.pdbx_seq_one_letter_code
_entity_poly.pdbx_strand_id
1 'polypeptide(L)'
;MKPMPSLPMRAIIRCKVKQQMLADVDVTEMCMPVDEPLLKDLTNSLFGSSYYLQRFSNARSQDEIETISNEMATEVLMTYRQIMMNATDPMIQKLNDLLSD
;
A
#
# COMPACT_ATOMS: atom_id res chain seq x y z
N MET A 1 18.45 -17.26 14.64
CA MET A 1 18.00 -16.22 13.68
C MET A 1 16.53 -16.49 13.39
N LYS A 2 15.61 -15.57 13.72
CA LYS A 2 14.21 -15.69 13.31
C LYS A 2 14.12 -15.43 11.79
N PRO A 3 13.29 -16.17 11.05
CA PRO A 3 13.13 -15.96 9.62
C PRO A 3 12.54 -14.57 9.37
N MET A 4 13.16 -13.80 8.47
CA MET A 4 12.56 -12.59 7.94
C MET A 4 11.22 -12.93 7.28
N PRO A 5 10.20 -12.07 7.40
CA PRO A 5 8.94 -12.31 6.71
C PRO A 5 9.22 -12.28 5.20
N SER A 6 8.86 -13.39 4.55
CA SER A 6 9.35 -13.78 3.24
C SER A 6 8.72 -12.94 2.11
N LEU A 7 9.37 -12.89 0.94
CA LEU A 7 8.83 -12.32 -0.32
C LEU A 7 7.32 -12.58 -0.56
N PRO A 8 6.76 -13.77 -0.22
CA PRO A 8 5.33 -14.04 -0.20
C PRO A 8 4.46 -12.99 0.53
N MET A 9 4.91 -12.45 1.67
CA MET A 9 4.11 -11.52 2.47
C MET A 9 3.82 -10.22 1.73
N ARG A 10 4.80 -9.68 1.01
CA ARG A 10 4.62 -8.45 0.20
C ARG A 10 3.65 -8.68 -0.96
N ALA A 11 3.63 -9.89 -1.52
CA ALA A 11 2.66 -10.25 -2.55
C ALA A 11 1.24 -10.37 -1.96
N ILE A 12 1.10 -11.01 -0.80
CA ILE A 12 -0.17 -11.13 -0.08
C ILE A 12 -0.74 -9.76 0.28
N ILE A 13 0.07 -8.85 0.82
CA ILE A 13 -0.36 -7.49 1.16
C ILE A 13 -0.86 -6.76 -0.10
N ARG A 14 -0.10 -6.80 -1.22
CA ARG A 14 -0.56 -6.19 -2.48
C ARG A 14 -1.87 -6.79 -2.98
N CYS A 15 -2.04 -8.11 -2.90
CA CYS A 15 -3.31 -8.76 -3.26
C CYS A 15 -4.46 -8.27 -2.38
N LYS A 16 -4.25 -8.15 -1.06
CA LYS A 16 -5.25 -7.62 -0.12
C LYS A 16 -5.60 -6.15 -0.43
N VAL A 17 -4.61 -5.31 -0.75
CA VAL A 17 -4.87 -3.91 -1.16
C VAL A 17 -5.75 -3.88 -2.41
N LYS A 18 -5.42 -4.64 -3.45
CA LYS A 18 -6.23 -4.69 -4.68
C LYS A 18 -7.63 -5.21 -4.42
N GLN A 19 -7.78 -6.23 -3.57
CA GLN A 19 -9.10 -6.73 -3.17
C GLN A 19 -9.92 -5.64 -2.47
N GLN A 20 -9.32 -4.88 -1.56
CA GLN A 20 -9.98 -3.75 -0.91
C GLN A 20 -10.34 -2.65 -1.92
N MET A 21 -9.45 -2.32 -2.86
CA MET A 21 -9.73 -1.36 -3.94
C MET A 21 -10.92 -1.79 -4.78
N LEU A 22 -11.07 -3.09 -5.08
CA LEU A 22 -12.18 -3.65 -5.85
C LEU A 22 -13.48 -3.73 -5.03
N ALA A 23 -13.39 -3.99 -3.72
CA ALA A 23 -14.55 -4.13 -2.84
C ALA A 23 -15.16 -2.77 -2.44
N ASP A 24 -14.36 -1.72 -2.42
CA ASP A 24 -14.76 -0.35 -2.05
C ASP A 24 -15.20 0.48 -3.27
N VAL A 25 -15.38 -0.16 -4.43
CA VAL A 25 -15.91 0.51 -5.63
C VAL A 25 -17.41 0.69 -5.48
N ASP A 26 -17.80 1.84 -4.94
CA ASP A 26 -19.01 2.50 -5.39
C ASP A 26 -18.84 2.80 -6.89
N VAL A 27 -19.83 2.41 -7.69
CA VAL A 27 -19.80 2.10 -9.14
C VAL A 27 -19.37 3.26 -10.08
N THR A 28 -18.87 4.37 -9.54
CA THR A 28 -18.69 5.64 -10.28
C THR A 28 -17.25 6.10 -10.47
N GLU A 29 -16.25 5.59 -9.72
CA GLU A 29 -14.83 6.03 -9.84
C GLU A 29 -13.94 5.09 -10.69
N MET A 30 -14.55 4.09 -11.32
CA MET A 30 -13.85 2.91 -11.85
C MET A 30 -13.23 3.07 -13.27
N CYS A 31 -12.58 4.20 -13.57
CA CYS A 31 -11.93 4.39 -14.87
C CYS A 31 -10.46 4.81 -14.83
N MET A 32 -9.82 4.90 -13.66
CA MET A 32 -8.37 5.10 -13.62
C MET A 32 -7.64 3.76 -13.49
N PRO A 33 -6.68 3.46 -14.37
CA PRO A 33 -5.85 2.27 -14.23
C PRO A 33 -5.08 2.35 -12.90
N VAL A 34 -5.03 1.23 -12.17
CA VAL A 34 -4.25 1.13 -10.94
C VAL A 34 -2.78 1.36 -11.27
N ASP A 35 -2.14 2.31 -10.58
CA ASP A 35 -0.70 2.53 -10.68
C ASP A 35 0.05 1.42 -9.90
N GLU A 36 0.32 0.33 -10.62
CA GLU A 36 1.03 -0.84 -10.11
C GLU A 36 2.45 -0.52 -9.60
N PRO A 37 3.27 0.31 -10.28
CA PRO A 37 4.53 0.81 -9.75
C PRO A 37 4.39 1.49 -8.38
N LEU A 38 3.49 2.47 -8.27
CA LEU A 38 3.27 3.20 -7.02
C LEU A 38 2.83 2.26 -5.89
N LEU A 39 1.89 1.36 -6.18
CA LEU A 39 1.41 0.38 -5.19
C LEU A 39 2.52 -0.55 -4.71
N LYS A 40 3.40 -0.98 -5.62
CA LYS A 40 4.57 -1.81 -5.31
C LYS A 40 5.55 -1.05 -4.41
N ASP A 41 5.81 0.21 -4.71
CA ASP A 41 6.76 1.04 -3.95
C ASP A 41 6.23 1.36 -2.56
N LEU A 42 4.95 1.72 -2.43
CA LEU A 42 4.28 1.93 -1.14
C LEU A 42 4.34 0.66 -0.29
N THR A 43 4.00 -0.49 -0.86
CA THR A 43 4.06 -1.76 -0.12
C THR A 43 5.49 -2.08 0.32
N ASN A 44 6.49 -1.86 -0.55
CA ASN A 44 7.89 -2.11 -0.22
C ASN A 44 8.40 -1.18 0.88
N SER A 45 8.05 0.10 0.82
CA SER A 45 8.44 1.12 1.80
C SER A 45 7.84 0.82 3.17
N LEU A 46 6.51 0.64 3.23
CA LEU A 46 5.80 0.34 4.47
C LEU A 46 6.24 -1.01 5.08
N PHE A 47 6.39 -2.05 4.24
CA PHE A 47 6.86 -3.36 4.73
C PHE A 47 8.32 -3.33 5.18
N GLY A 48 9.14 -2.49 4.56
CA GLY A 48 10.54 -2.29 4.91
C GLY A 48 10.74 -1.45 6.18
N SER A 49 9.68 -0.81 6.68
CA SER A 49 9.73 -0.06 7.94
C SER A 49 10.07 -0.98 9.12
N SER A 50 10.87 -0.46 10.05
CA SER A 50 11.21 -1.17 11.30
C SER A 50 9.96 -1.59 12.08
N TYR A 51 8.90 -0.79 12.01
CA TYR A 51 7.61 -1.03 12.63
C TYR A 51 6.97 -2.35 12.17
N TYR A 52 6.68 -2.49 10.87
CA TYR A 52 6.01 -3.69 10.36
C TYR A 52 6.91 -4.92 10.42
N LEU A 53 8.22 -4.77 10.16
CA LEU A 53 9.18 -5.88 10.30
C LEU A 53 9.18 -6.44 11.73
N GLN A 54 9.20 -5.56 12.74
CA GLN A 54 9.17 -5.98 14.14
C GLN A 54 7.86 -6.67 14.50
N ARG A 55 6.70 -6.14 14.05
CA ARG A 55 5.40 -6.76 14.31
C ARG A 55 5.28 -8.15 13.68
N PHE A 56 5.66 -8.31 12.41
CA PHE A 56 5.68 -9.62 11.75
C PHE A 56 6.65 -10.59 12.42
N SER A 57 7.82 -10.14 12.89
CA SER A 57 8.79 -11.00 13.58
C SER A 57 8.33 -11.47 14.97
N ASN A 58 7.34 -10.77 15.54
CA ASN A 58 6.78 -11.05 16.87
C ASN A 58 5.43 -11.76 16.83
N ALA A 59 4.82 -11.87 15.64
CA ALA A 59 3.59 -12.63 15.45
C ALA A 59 3.84 -14.12 15.79
N ARG A 60 2.94 -14.69 16.57
CA ARG A 60 2.99 -16.06 17.09
C ARG A 60 1.91 -16.94 16.48
N SER A 61 0.88 -16.35 15.87
CA SER A 61 -0.22 -17.07 15.23
C SER A 61 -0.44 -16.61 13.80
N GLN A 62 -1.11 -17.46 13.03
CA GLN A 62 -1.58 -17.14 11.68
C GLN A 62 -2.55 -15.95 11.71
N ASP A 63 -3.43 -15.90 12.72
CA ASP A 63 -4.41 -14.83 12.90
C ASP A 63 -3.73 -13.48 13.12
N GLU A 64 -2.67 -13.43 13.94
CA GLU A 64 -1.90 -12.20 14.16
C GLU A 64 -1.20 -11.74 12.86
N ILE A 65 -0.65 -12.66 12.07
CA ILE A 65 -0.07 -12.35 10.77
C ILE A 65 -1.13 -11.78 9.83
N GLU A 66 -2.32 -12.35 9.81
CA GLU A 66 -3.44 -11.86 9.02
C GLU A 66 -3.89 -10.47 9.47
N THR A 67 -4.05 -10.24 10.78
CA THR A 67 -4.38 -8.91 11.34
C THR A 67 -3.35 -7.87 10.92
N ILE A 68 -2.06 -8.13 11.12
CA ILE A 68 -0.99 -7.20 10.74
C ILE A 68 -1.00 -6.95 9.22
N SER A 69 -1.24 -8.00 8.41
CA SER A 69 -1.31 -7.86 6.96
C SER A 69 -2.50 -7.01 6.51
N ASN A 70 -3.65 -7.15 7.17
CA ASN A 70 -4.86 -6.37 6.89
C ASN A 70 -4.66 -4.90 7.26
N GLU A 71 -4.11 -4.63 8.45
CA GLU A 71 -3.78 -3.27 8.89
C GLU A 71 -2.83 -2.59 7.90
N MET A 72 -1.77 -3.29 7.51
CA MET A 72 -0.81 -2.76 6.55
C MET A 72 -1.44 -2.52 5.17
N ALA A 73 -2.29 -3.44 4.69
CA ALA A 73 -3.00 -3.25 3.43
C ALA A 73 -3.89 -2.00 3.46
N THR A 74 -4.62 -1.78 4.56
CA THR A 74 -5.44 -0.58 4.75
C THR A 74 -4.59 0.70 4.74
N GLU A 75 -3.42 0.70 5.40
CA GLU A 75 -2.53 1.87 5.41
C GLU A 75 -1.93 2.17 4.02
N VAL A 76 -1.53 1.14 3.27
CA VAL A 76 -1.09 1.27 1.88
C VAL A 76 -2.21 1.88 1.03
N LEU A 77 -3.44 1.37 1.17
CA LEU A 77 -4.59 1.85 0.41
C LEU A 77 -4.91 3.33 0.70
N MET A 78 -4.95 3.71 1.99
CA MET A 78 -5.19 5.09 2.41
C MET A 78 -4.12 6.03 1.86
N THR A 79 -2.86 5.62 1.93
CA THR A 79 -1.73 6.41 1.40
C THR A 79 -1.81 6.54 -0.12
N TYR A 80 -2.10 5.44 -0.82
CA TYR A 80 -2.31 5.44 -2.26
C TYR A 80 -3.43 6.43 -2.67
N ARG A 81 -4.58 6.36 -2.00
CA ARG A 81 -5.70 7.28 -2.26
C ARG A 81 -5.33 8.74 -2.03
N GLN A 82 -4.65 9.03 -0.92
CA GLN A 82 -4.19 10.38 -0.62
C GLN A 82 -3.24 10.91 -1.70
N ILE A 83 -2.30 10.08 -2.18
CA ILE A 83 -1.38 10.47 -3.27
C ILE A 83 -2.16 10.73 -4.55
N MET A 84 -3.10 9.85 -4.91
CA MET A 84 -3.92 10.03 -6.12
C MET A 84 -4.79 11.29 -6.05
N MET A 85 -5.40 11.59 -4.90
CA MET A 85 -6.14 12.83 -4.69
C MET A 85 -5.23 14.05 -4.80
N ASN A 86 -4.06 14.01 -4.15
CA ASN A 86 -3.09 15.10 -4.19
C ASN A 86 -2.49 15.33 -5.59
N ALA A 87 -2.37 14.28 -6.40
CA ALA A 87 -1.91 14.40 -7.79
C ALA A 87 -2.90 15.20 -8.68
N THR A 88 -4.16 15.32 -8.26
CA THR A 88 -5.16 16.18 -8.91
C THR A 88 -5.19 17.61 -8.36
N ASP A 89 -4.39 17.92 -7.33
CA ASP A 89 -4.29 19.27 -6.77
C ASP A 89 -3.57 20.20 -7.78
N PRO A 90 -4.20 21.31 -8.21
CA PRO A 90 -3.62 22.25 -9.17
C PRO A 90 -2.27 22.84 -8.73
N MET A 91 -2.05 22.99 -7.42
CA MET A 91 -0.79 23.48 -6.88
C MET A 91 0.32 22.44 -7.00
N ILE A 92 0.00 21.17 -6.75
CA ILE A 92 0.95 20.06 -6.91
C ILE A 92 1.28 19.84 -8.38
N GLN A 93 0.30 19.95 -9.27
CA GLN A 93 0.55 19.89 -10.72
C GLN A 93 1.50 21.00 -11.17
N LYS A 94 1.27 22.24 -10.75
CA LYS A 94 2.20 23.35 -11.03
C LYS A 94 3.60 23.10 -10.50
N LEU A 95 3.75 22.53 -9.30
CA LEU A 95 5.06 22.19 -8.75
C LEU A 95 5.74 21.06 -9.54
N ASN A 96 4.99 20.03 -9.94
CA ASN A 96 5.51 18.93 -10.76
C ASN A 96 5.93 19.41 -12.15
N ASP A 97 5.17 20.30 -12.76
CA ASP A 97 5.51 20.91 -14.06
C ASP A 97 6.83 21.69 -13.98
N LEU A 98 7.05 22.44 -12.88
CA LEU A 98 8.29 23.19 -12.64
C LEU A 98 9.53 22.30 -12.40
N LEU A 99 9.34 21.05 -12.02
CA LEU A 99 10.41 20.06 -11.79
C LEU A 99 10.68 19.18 -13.02
N SER A 100 9.85 19.31 -14.06
CA SER A 100 9.92 18.50 -15.27
C SER A 100 10.75 19.14 -16.40
N ASP A 101 11.30 20.34 -16.17
CA ASP A 101 12.32 21.02 -16.99
C ASP A 101 13.75 20.77 -16.47
#